data_AF-A0A9D6HSX3-F1
#
_entry.id   AF-A0A9D6HSX3-F1
#
_cell.length_a   1.000
_cell.length_b   1.000
_cell.length_c   1.000
_cell.angle_alpha   90.00
_cell.angle_beta   90.00
_cell.angle_gamma   90.00
#
_symmetry.space_group_name_H-M   'P 1'
#
loop_
_entity.id
_entity.type
_entity.pdbx_description
1 polymer ?
#
loop_
_entity_poly.entity_id
_entity_poly.type
_entity_poly.pdbx_seq_one_letter_code
_entity_poly.pdbx_strand_id
1 'polypeptide(L)' 'MDDLICYCFGYTAKDIEQDAAVNGKSTIFDLILSKKKTSGCWCADKNPKGICCLADVRKVAENAMKGKIEG' A
#
# COMPACT_ATOMS: atom_id res chain seq x y z
N MET A 1 16.73 2.96 -1.92
CA MET A 1 15.76 4.06 -2.12
C MET A 1 14.42 3.36 -2.00
N ASP A 2 13.70 3.56 -0.89
CA ASP A 2 12.48 2.80 -0.64
C ASP A 2 11.40 3.24 -1.64
N ASP A 3 10.83 2.29 -2.37
CA ASP A 3 9.82 2.57 -3.41
C ASP A 3 8.53 3.04 -2.74
N LEU A 4 8.26 4.35 -2.83
CA LEU A 4 7.03 4.95 -2.33
C LEU A 4 5.84 4.47 -3.17
N ILE A 5 4.88 3.81 -2.52
CA ILE A 5 3.68 3.26 -3.16
C ILE A 5 2.49 4.21 -2.95
N CYS A 6 2.29 4.71 -1.73
CA CYS A 6 1.23 5.65 -1.42
C CYS A 6 1.76 7.08 -1.26
N TYR A 7 1.76 7.85 -2.34
CA TYR A 7 2.23 9.24 -2.36
C TYR A 7 1.38 10.20 -1.51
N CYS A 8 0.14 9.84 -1.18
CA CYS A 8 -0.73 10.67 -0.35
C CYS A 8 -0.45 10.53 1.14
N PHE A 9 -0.02 9.34 1.59
CA PHE A 9 0.11 9.01 3.01
C PHE A 9 1.51 8.52 3.40
N GLY A 10 2.46 8.46 2.47
CA GLY A 10 3.87 8.19 2.76
C GLY A 10 4.25 6.72 2.90
N TYR A 11 3.40 5.77 2.48
CA TYR A 11 3.69 4.34 2.62
C TYR A 11 4.59 3.80 1.51
N THR A 12 5.68 3.17 1.91
CA THR A 12 6.64 2.48 1.05
C THR A 12 6.25 1.01 0.82
N ALA A 13 6.87 0.36 -0.15
CA ALA A 13 6.72 -1.08 -0.37
C ALA A 13 7.08 -1.89 0.91
N LYS A 14 8.17 -1.53 1.57
CA LYS A 14 8.64 -2.18 2.80
C LYS A 14 7.62 -2.09 3.93
N ASP A 15 6.98 -0.93 4.12
CA ASP A 15 5.93 -0.76 5.13
C ASP A 15 4.77 -1.74 4.88
N ILE A 16 4.36 -1.85 3.62
CA ILE A 16 3.22 -2.69 3.20
C ILE A 16 3.57 -4.17 3.33
N GLU A 17 4.78 -4.57 2.94
CA GLU A 17 5.27 -5.94 3.07
C GLU A 17 5.34 -6.37 4.55
N GLN A 18 5.93 -5.55 5.41
CA GLN A 18 6.05 -5.82 6.85
C GLN A 18 4.68 -5.89 7.52
N ASP A 19 3.81 -4.93 7.22
CA ASP A 19 2.42 -4.90 7.72
C ASP A 19 1.65 -6.16 7.32
N ALA A 20 1.69 -6.56 6.05
CA ALA A 20 1.01 -7.75 5.56
C ALA A 20 1.60 -9.04 6.18
N ALA A 21 2.94 -9.11 6.30
CA ALA A 21 3.62 -10.26 6.85
C ALA A 21 3.32 -10.46 8.35
N VAL A 22 3.25 -9.39 9.13
CA VAL A 22 2.98 -9.45 10.59
C VAL A 22 1.51 -9.75 10.86
N ASN A 23 0.60 -9.13 10.12
CA ASN A 23 -0.83 -9.18 10.42
C ASN A 23 -1.61 -10.27 9.64
N GLY A 24 -0.97 -10.94 8.68
CA GLY A 24 -1.64 -11.90 7.78
C GLY A 24 -2.62 -11.25 6.78
N LYS A 25 -2.68 -9.92 6.77
CA LYS A 25 -3.41 -9.04 5.84
C LYS A 25 -2.80 -7.65 5.92
N SER A 26 -2.98 -6.80 4.91
CA SER A 26 -2.50 -5.41 5.01
C SER A 26 -3.49 -4.52 5.77
N THR A 27 -3.12 -4.10 6.97
CA THR A 27 -3.85 -3.06 7.73
C THR A 27 -3.62 -1.67 7.14
N ILE A 28 -2.49 -1.45 6.46
CA ILE A 28 -2.21 -0.23 5.70
C ILE A 28 -3.21 -0.07 4.55
N PHE A 29 -3.55 -1.14 3.83
CA PHE A 29 -4.59 -1.09 2.79
C PHE A 29 -5.93 -0.61 3.39
N ASP A 30 -6.36 -1.19 4.51
CA ASP A 30 -7.59 -0.82 5.21
C ASP A 30 -7.57 0.66 5.65
N LEU A 31 -6.41 1.12 6.17
CA LEU A 31 -6.21 2.50 6.60
C LEU A 31 -6.25 3.50 5.44
N ILE A 32 -5.61 3.19 4.31
CA ILE A 32 -5.65 4.02 3.10
C ILE A 32 -7.09 4.09 2.57
N LEU A 33 -7.80 2.96 2.54
CA LEU A 33 -9.19 2.89 2.08
C LEU A 33 -10.12 3.74 2.95
N SER A 34 -9.88 3.77 4.27
CA SER A 34 -10.61 4.63 5.20
C SER A 34 -10.28 6.11 5.00
N LYS A 35 -8.99 6.49 5.04
CA LYS A 35 -8.52 7.88 4.86
C LYS A 35 -8.90 8.48 3.51
N LYS A 36 -8.96 7.67 2.45
CA LYS A 36 -9.43 8.11 1.13
C LYS A 36 -10.88 8.65 1.19
N LYS A 37 -11.74 8.07 2.03
CA LYS A 37 -13.16 8.46 2.14
C LYS A 37 -13.39 9.75 2.93
N THR A 38 -12.46 10.10 3.81
CA THR A 38 -12.65 11.19 4.80
C THR A 38 -11.88 12.48 4.46
N SER A 39 -11.30 12.57 3.26
CA SER A 39 -10.42 13.63 2.71
C SER A 39 -8.90 13.39 2.87
N GLY A 40 -8.11 13.82 1.89
CA GLY A 40 -6.63 13.75 1.93
C GLY A 40 -5.94 12.92 0.83
N CYS A 41 -6.66 12.20 -0.04
CA CYS A 41 -6.04 11.60 -1.24
C CYS A 41 -6.14 12.56 -2.43
N TRP A 42 -4.98 12.92 -2.95
CA TRP A 42 -4.78 13.73 -4.15
C TRP A 42 -4.07 12.87 -5.19
N CYS A 43 -4.59 11.66 -5.39
CA CYS A 43 -3.83 10.62 -6.05
C CYS A 43 -3.56 10.96 -7.54
N ALA A 44 -4.45 11.74 -8.18
CA ALA A 44 -4.23 12.26 -9.53
C ALA A 44 -3.04 13.25 -9.63
N ASP A 45 -2.80 14.03 -8.57
CA ASP A 45 -1.77 15.07 -8.55
C ASP A 45 -0.44 14.58 -7.95
N LYS A 46 -0.51 13.74 -6.91
CA LYS A 46 0.66 13.30 -6.13
C LYS A 46 1.29 12.00 -6.62
N ASN A 47 0.51 11.09 -7.22
CA ASN A 47 1.05 9.83 -7.71
C ASN A 47 1.53 10.03 -9.16
N PRO A 48 2.79 9.73 -9.51
CA PRO A 48 3.29 9.83 -10.89
C PRO A 48 2.47 9.04 -11.92
N LYS A 49 1.75 7.99 -11.48
CA LYS A 49 0.85 7.22 -12.34
C LYS A 49 -0.51 7.90 -12.60
N GLY A 50 -0.81 9.01 -11.92
CA GLY A 50 -2.10 9.71 -11.98
C GLY A 50 -3.29 8.92 -11.45
N ILE A 51 -3.06 7.77 -10.81
CA ILE A 51 -4.11 6.85 -10.34
C ILE A 51 -3.95 6.52 -8.85
N CYS A 52 -5.01 5.97 -8.26
CA CYS A 52 -5.01 5.57 -6.85
C CYS A 52 -4.01 4.43 -6.58
N CYS A 53 -3.19 4.57 -5.52
CA CYS A 53 -2.20 3.58 -5.11
C CYS A 53 -2.79 2.23 -4.65
N LEU A 54 -4.09 2.13 -4.36
CA LEU A 54 -4.69 0.93 -3.76
C LEU A 54 -4.40 -0.36 -4.55
N ALA A 55 -4.35 -0.29 -5.89
CA ALA A 55 -3.99 -1.45 -6.72
C ALA A 55 -2.55 -1.91 -6.47
N ASP A 56 -1.62 -0.97 -6.40
CA ASP A 56 -0.21 -1.26 -6.11
C ASP A 56 -0.02 -1.74 -4.66
N VAL A 57 -0.71 -1.12 -3.68
CA VAL A 57 -0.69 -1.55 -2.27
C VAL A 57 -1.16 -2.99 -2.14
N ARG A 58 -2.28 -3.35 -2.79
CA ARG A 58 -2.78 -4.73 -2.79
C ARG A 58 -1.76 -5.69 -3.37
N LYS A 59 -1.17 -5.36 -4.53
CA LYS A 59 -0.19 -6.21 -5.20
C LYS A 59 1.03 -6.49 -4.32
N VAL A 60 1.57 -5.46 -3.66
CA VAL A 60 2.72 -5.59 -2.75
C VAL A 60 2.36 -6.48 -1.55
N ALA A 61 1.21 -6.23 -0.91
CA ALA A 61 0.75 -7.03 0.22
C ALA A 61 0.56 -8.52 -0.14
N GLU A 62 -0.07 -8.81 -1.29
CA GLU A 62 -0.27 -10.18 -1.76
C GLU A 62 1.05 -10.90 -2.05
N ASN A 63 2.01 -10.21 -2.67
CA ASN A 63 3.33 -10.78 -2.95
C ASN A 63 4.10 -11.12 -1.66
N ALA A 64 4.04 -10.23 -0.66
CA ALA A 64 4.66 -10.46 0.64
C ALA A 64 4.11 -11.72 1.35
N MET A 65 2.82 -11.99 1.17
CA MET A 65 2.16 -13.17 1.75
C MET A 65 2.45 -14.45 0.94
N LYS A 66 2.50 -14.38 -0.40
CA LYS A 66 2.84 -15.53 -1.26
C LYS A 66 4.27 -16.04 -1.03
N GLY A 67 5.23 -15.13 -0.80
CA GLY A 67 6.60 -15.50 -0.47
C GLY A 67 6.76 -16.30 0.84
N LYS A 68 5.75 -16.32 1.71
CA LYS A 68 5.70 -17.20 2.91
C LYS A 68 5.09 -18.58 2.67
N ILE A 69 4.38 -18.77 1.54
CA ILE A 69 3.73 -20.05 1.19
C ILE A 69 4.69 -20.93 0.38
N GLU A 70 5.59 -20.31 -0.38
CA GLU A 70 6.55 -20.98 -1.27
C GLU A 70 7.92 -21.27 -0.63
N GLY A 71 8.14 -20.88 0.63
CA GLY A 71 9.39 -21.10 1.39
C GLY A 71 9.15 -21.76 2.74
#